data_AF-G0MD93-F1
#
_entry.id   AF-G0MD93-F1
#
_cell.length_a   1.000
_cell.length_b   1.000
_cell.length_c   1.000
_cell.angle_alpha   90.00
_cell.angle_beta   90.00
_cell.angle_gamma   90.00
#
_symmetry.space_group_name_H-M   'P 1'
#
loop_
_entity.id
_entity.type
_entity.pdbx_description
1 polymer ?
#
loop_
_entity_poly.entity_id
_entity_poly.type
_entity_poly.pdbx_seq_one_letter_code
_entity_poly.pdbx_strand_id
1 'polypeptide(L)'
;MSTKLSRKRAVNMPDEILPKKTVPEVLEASDSINYDVTIIVDGQRFQCLKKELSHHSMYFQRMFNSNFNEKDKKEVELGGMVKSEAFDMFLKVVLGEGVVTDVTVEKLLELADYLESATLEANCIHHLGQKTGFSLAHQFEMAETYHSNKLMIQVCASIKDAYELDEVIPKDLDSFCNTTKNIVMQRTFELLGIRKPAQPPLPDLPDEVFELRMNQLIDQAEVQNHHGEILEDQVQLLWIHLFTKFHSCYKDETAKQIGRDDPLIKELSNQLRQAHEQGERNFIQAQIQVLELKHIYTRVKNEELGLEPNYRTYLMEDIPIRLHHLSAVLNRHKRSRSRSQIDMLGNREIDEVYRRITTMERNQAKQRPRNMYENPTWLQNINRLNCVLKIFLRNCQNRMQRPMPDGIRHVSNRASFRAITEFVVNTRYIHYQN
;
A
#
# COMPACT_ATOMS: atom_id res chain seq x y z
N MET A 1 -54.26 50.30 -3.02
CA MET A 1 -53.58 50.45 -4.32
C MET A 1 -52.64 49.28 -4.52
N SER A 2 -53.15 48.25 -5.19
CA SER A 2 -52.44 47.07 -5.64
C SER A 2 -52.45 47.12 -7.16
N THR A 3 -51.30 46.96 -7.82
CA THR A 3 -51.15 46.49 -9.20
C THR A 3 -49.70 46.67 -9.68
N LYS A 4 -49.08 45.57 -10.12
CA LYS A 4 -48.33 45.52 -11.38
C LYS A 4 -48.26 44.08 -11.88
N LEU A 5 -48.86 43.90 -13.06
CA LEU A 5 -48.86 42.72 -13.91
C LEU A 5 -47.51 42.49 -14.61
N SER A 6 -47.33 41.25 -15.09
CA SER A 6 -46.72 40.81 -16.37
C SER A 6 -45.54 39.87 -16.15
N ARG A 7 -45.32 38.75 -16.85
CA ARG A 7 -45.91 38.05 -18.02
C ARG A 7 -45.11 36.73 -18.13
N LYS A 8 -45.72 35.61 -18.56
CA LYS A 8 -45.21 34.82 -19.72
C LYS A 8 -46.12 33.62 -20.04
N ARG A 9 -46.14 33.33 -21.35
CA ARG A 9 -47.03 32.46 -22.11
C ARG A 9 -46.69 30.97 -21.97
N ALA A 10 -47.72 30.18 -22.23
CA ALA A 10 -47.76 28.73 -22.38
C ALA A 10 -46.87 28.21 -23.52
N VAL A 11 -46.37 26.98 -23.33
CA VAL A 11 -45.92 26.06 -24.39
C VAL A 11 -46.50 24.68 -24.06
N ASN A 12 -47.14 24.09 -25.07
CA ASN A 12 -47.80 22.78 -25.08
C ASN A 12 -46.84 21.60 -24.82
N MET A 13 -47.36 20.53 -24.20
CA MET A 13 -46.84 19.16 -24.31
C MET A 13 -48.02 18.20 -24.53
N PRO A 14 -47.89 17.15 -25.37
CA PRO A 14 -49.02 16.39 -25.92
C PRO A 14 -49.40 15.14 -25.11
N ASP A 15 -50.68 14.83 -25.23
CA ASP A 15 -51.48 13.61 -24.99
C ASP A 15 -50.85 12.36 -24.35
N GLU A 16 -51.58 11.93 -23.32
CA GLU A 16 -51.61 10.62 -22.65
C GLU A 16 -51.46 9.42 -23.60
N ILE A 17 -50.52 8.53 -23.26
CA ILE A 17 -50.56 7.12 -23.66
C ILE A 17 -50.89 6.30 -22.41
N LEU A 18 -52.16 5.88 -22.28
CA LEU A 18 -52.60 4.89 -21.30
C LEU A 18 -52.05 3.49 -21.66
N PRO A 19 -51.32 2.79 -20.77
CA PRO A 19 -51.10 1.37 -20.91
C PRO A 19 -52.27 0.57 -20.32
N LYS A 20 -52.63 -0.47 -21.07
CA LYS A 20 -53.75 -1.40 -20.91
C LYS A 20 -53.84 -2.05 -19.51
N LYS A 21 -55.07 -2.24 -19.03
CA LYS A 21 -55.42 -3.15 -17.93
C LYS A 21 -54.97 -4.57 -18.25
N THR A 22 -53.95 -5.06 -17.55
CA THR A 22 -53.60 -6.48 -17.49
C THR A 22 -54.30 -7.08 -16.27
N VAL A 23 -55.05 -8.16 -16.49
CA VAL A 23 -55.69 -8.98 -15.45
C VAL A 23 -54.58 -9.53 -14.54
N PRO A 24 -54.72 -9.54 -13.19
CA PRO A 24 -53.74 -10.17 -12.35
C PRO A 24 -53.75 -11.68 -12.59
N GLU A 25 -52.64 -12.16 -13.14
CA GLU A 25 -52.25 -13.56 -13.14
C GLU A 25 -52.19 -14.05 -11.69
N VAL A 26 -52.88 -15.15 -11.43
CA VAL A 26 -52.93 -15.82 -10.13
C VAL A 26 -51.51 -16.27 -9.80
N LEU A 27 -50.79 -15.47 -9.00
CA LEU A 27 -49.58 -15.92 -8.35
C LEU A 27 -49.97 -16.93 -7.30
N GLU A 28 -49.40 -18.11 -7.50
CA GLU A 28 -49.60 -19.33 -6.73
C GLU A 28 -49.37 -19.10 -5.23
N ALA A 29 -50.07 -19.92 -4.45
CA ALA A 29 -50.07 -19.94 -3.01
C ALA A 29 -48.67 -19.69 -2.42
N SER A 30 -48.53 -18.63 -1.63
CA SER A 30 -47.35 -18.47 -0.79
C SER A 30 -47.28 -19.70 0.12
N ASP A 31 -46.21 -20.47 -0.01
CA ASP A 31 -45.79 -21.44 0.99
C ASP A 31 -45.95 -20.78 2.37
N SER A 32 -46.88 -21.28 3.18
CA SER A 32 -47.05 -20.77 4.53
C SER A 32 -45.75 -21.06 5.28
N ILE A 33 -44.91 -20.05 5.46
CA ILE A 33 -43.68 -20.15 6.25
C ILE A 33 -44.10 -20.64 7.64
N ASN A 34 -43.82 -21.91 7.92
CA ASN A 34 -44.21 -22.53 9.18
C ASN A 34 -43.14 -22.25 10.22
N TYR A 35 -43.26 -21.09 10.88
CA TYR A 35 -42.39 -20.70 11.98
C TYR A 35 -42.41 -21.76 13.09
N ASP A 36 -41.24 -22.21 13.53
CA ASP A 36 -41.08 -23.30 14.51
C ASP A 36 -40.67 -22.81 15.90
N VAL A 37 -40.50 -21.49 16.07
CA VAL A 37 -40.25 -20.83 17.36
C VAL A 37 -40.81 -19.40 17.41
N THR A 38 -41.24 -18.98 18.59
CA THR A 38 -41.53 -17.59 18.93
C THR A 38 -40.47 -17.07 19.90
N ILE A 39 -39.73 -16.04 19.51
CA ILE A 39 -38.80 -15.33 20.39
C ILE A 39 -39.53 -14.18 21.06
N ILE A 40 -39.43 -14.08 22.38
CA ILE A 40 -40.02 -13.01 23.18
C ILE A 40 -38.90 -12.09 23.66
N VAL A 41 -38.98 -10.80 23.31
CA VAL A 41 -38.02 -9.76 23.71
C VAL A 41 -38.81 -8.56 24.21
N ASP A 42 -38.58 -8.11 25.44
CA ASP A 42 -39.36 -7.05 26.11
C ASP A 42 -40.88 -7.25 26.01
N GLY A 43 -41.34 -8.51 26.10
CA GLY A 43 -42.75 -8.88 25.95
C GLY A 43 -43.29 -8.84 24.51
N GLN A 44 -42.50 -8.38 23.53
CA GLN A 44 -42.84 -8.43 22.11
C GLN A 44 -42.51 -9.81 21.52
N ARG A 45 -43.42 -10.35 20.70
CA ARG A 45 -43.33 -11.69 20.11
C ARG A 45 -42.86 -11.62 18.66
N PHE A 46 -41.83 -12.41 18.33
CA PHE A 46 -41.26 -12.54 16.99
C PHE A 46 -41.37 -13.99 16.52
N GLN A 47 -42.07 -14.24 15.41
CA GLN A 47 -42.12 -15.57 14.81
C GLN A 47 -40.88 -15.79 13.94
N CYS A 48 -40.13 -16.86 14.20
CA CYS A 48 -38.84 -17.11 13.56
C CYS A 48 -38.70 -18.60 13.19
N LEU A 49 -37.68 -18.88 12.37
CA LEU A 49 -37.22 -20.24 12.09
C LEU A 49 -35.94 -20.50 12.89
N LYS A 50 -35.92 -21.57 13.69
CA LYS A 50 -34.74 -21.99 14.47
C LYS A 50 -33.52 -22.16 13.58
N LYS A 51 -33.73 -22.71 12.37
CA LYS A 51 -32.69 -22.91 11.36
C LYS A 51 -32.05 -21.58 10.91
N GLU A 52 -32.86 -20.57 10.61
CA GLU A 52 -32.36 -19.27 10.15
C GLU A 52 -31.62 -18.53 11.26
N LEU A 53 -32.18 -18.49 12.46
CA LEU A 53 -31.49 -17.90 13.62
C LEU A 53 -30.15 -18.60 13.89
N SER A 54 -30.13 -19.94 13.84
CA SER A 54 -28.90 -20.72 14.01
C SER A 54 -27.88 -20.54 12.89
N HIS A 55 -28.34 -20.21 11.68
CA HIS A 55 -27.47 -19.94 10.54
C HIS A 55 -26.72 -18.62 10.72
N HIS A 56 -27.41 -17.60 11.27
CA HIS A 56 -26.87 -16.26 11.42
C HIS A 56 -26.27 -15.94 12.79
N SER A 57 -26.44 -16.81 13.79
CA SER A 57 -26.00 -16.56 15.17
C SER A 57 -25.57 -17.85 15.85
N MET A 58 -24.32 -17.88 16.33
CA MET A 58 -23.80 -19.00 17.10
C MET A 58 -24.50 -19.15 18.45
N TYR A 59 -24.96 -18.04 19.03
CA TYR A 59 -25.78 -18.03 20.24
C TYR A 59 -27.06 -18.87 20.05
N PHE A 60 -27.83 -18.58 19.00
CA PHE A 60 -29.05 -19.34 18.69
C PHE A 60 -28.75 -20.77 18.26
N GLN A 61 -27.66 -20.99 17.51
CA GLN A 61 -27.24 -22.33 17.14
C GLN A 61 -26.99 -23.20 18.39
N ARG A 62 -26.28 -22.67 19.40
CA ARG A 62 -26.08 -23.38 20.67
C ARG A 62 -27.40 -23.56 21.40
N MET A 63 -28.23 -22.52 21.50
CA MET A 63 -29.51 -22.57 22.18
C MET A 63 -30.43 -23.70 21.65
N PHE A 64 -30.50 -23.87 20.32
CA PHE A 64 -31.40 -24.83 19.70
C PHE A 64 -30.79 -26.22 19.46
N ASN A 65 -29.46 -26.36 19.41
CA ASN A 65 -28.82 -27.64 19.13
C ASN A 65 -28.21 -28.35 20.34
N SER A 66 -28.04 -27.64 21.46
CA SER A 66 -27.51 -28.24 22.71
C SER A 66 -28.60 -29.02 23.47
N ASN A 67 -28.21 -29.80 24.47
CA ASN A 67 -29.13 -30.50 25.38
C ASN A 67 -29.80 -29.54 26.42
N PHE A 68 -30.00 -28.28 26.06
CA PHE A 68 -30.71 -27.31 26.91
C PHE A 68 -32.22 -27.43 26.71
N ASN A 69 -32.99 -27.04 27.72
CA ASN A 69 -34.47 -27.13 27.70
C ASN A 69 -35.09 -26.29 26.57
N GLU A 70 -34.38 -25.26 26.11
CA GLU A 70 -34.80 -24.34 25.04
C GLU A 70 -34.95 -25.03 23.68
N LYS A 71 -34.24 -26.15 23.45
CA LYS A 71 -34.29 -26.92 22.21
C LYS A 71 -35.71 -27.33 21.81
N ASP A 72 -36.50 -27.81 22.79
CA ASP A 72 -37.84 -28.34 22.56
C ASP A 72 -38.95 -27.31 22.82
N LYS A 73 -38.60 -26.08 23.24
CA LYS A 73 -39.57 -25.01 23.46
C LYS A 73 -40.06 -24.42 22.14
N LYS A 74 -41.35 -24.05 22.14
CA LYS A 74 -42.00 -23.25 21.07
C LYS A 74 -41.93 -21.75 21.34
N GLU A 75 -41.73 -21.36 22.59
CA GLU A 75 -41.57 -19.96 23.00
C GLU A 75 -40.28 -19.83 23.83
N VAL A 76 -39.42 -18.88 23.46
CA VAL A 76 -38.16 -18.60 24.13
C VAL A 76 -38.06 -17.12 24.42
N GLU A 77 -37.84 -16.77 25.68
CA GLU A 77 -37.65 -15.38 26.11
C GLU A 77 -36.15 -15.05 26.16
N LEU A 78 -35.74 -13.97 25.50
CA LEU A 78 -34.38 -13.43 25.64
C LEU A 78 -34.33 -12.55 26.88
N GLY A 79 -33.27 -12.71 27.68
CA GLY A 79 -33.03 -11.85 28.84
C GLY A 79 -32.92 -10.36 28.45
N GLY A 80 -33.17 -9.46 29.39
CA GLY A 80 -33.30 -8.00 29.19
C GLY A 80 -32.05 -7.24 28.74
N MET A 81 -31.04 -7.91 28.17
CA MET A 81 -29.91 -7.27 27.49
C MET A 81 -30.26 -6.82 26.07
N VAL A 82 -31.18 -7.51 25.39
CA VAL A 82 -31.60 -7.16 24.03
C VAL A 82 -32.92 -6.44 24.08
N LYS A 83 -33.01 -5.26 23.45
CA LYS A 83 -34.28 -4.54 23.28
C LYS A 83 -35.05 -5.05 22.07
N SER A 84 -36.38 -5.05 22.12
CA SER A 84 -37.20 -5.54 21.00
C SER A 84 -36.92 -4.82 19.67
N GLU A 85 -36.66 -3.51 19.72
CA GLU A 85 -36.28 -2.67 18.57
C GLU A 85 -34.95 -3.12 17.94
N ALA A 86 -33.97 -3.47 18.79
CA ALA A 86 -32.67 -3.95 18.33
C ALA A 86 -32.77 -5.35 17.73
N PHE A 87 -33.60 -6.21 18.32
CA PHE A 87 -33.85 -7.55 17.78
C PHE A 87 -34.56 -7.51 16.42
N ASP A 88 -35.55 -6.62 16.25
CA ASP A 88 -36.20 -6.39 14.95
C ASP A 88 -35.20 -5.92 13.88
N MET A 89 -34.27 -5.01 14.23
CA MET A 89 -33.21 -4.60 13.33
C MET A 89 -32.27 -5.76 12.96
N PHE A 90 -31.89 -6.61 13.92
CA PHE A 90 -31.11 -7.82 13.65
C PHE A 90 -31.79 -8.71 12.62
N LEU A 91 -33.08 -9.04 12.81
CA LEU A 91 -33.83 -9.89 11.89
C LEU A 91 -33.84 -9.30 10.48
N LYS A 92 -34.17 -8.01 10.34
CA LYS A 92 -34.20 -7.34 9.03
C LYS A 92 -32.84 -7.37 8.36
N VAL A 93 -31.75 -7.09 9.08
CA VAL A 93 -30.41 -7.06 8.49
C VAL A 93 -29.95 -8.46 8.06
N VAL A 94 -30.14 -9.49 8.90
CA VAL A 94 -29.69 -10.85 8.54
C VAL A 94 -30.52 -11.48 7.41
N LEU A 95 -31.79 -11.08 7.27
CA LEU A 95 -32.65 -11.46 6.15
C LEU A 95 -32.43 -10.61 4.88
N GLY A 96 -31.54 -9.61 4.93
CA GLY A 96 -31.23 -8.75 3.79
C GLY A 96 -32.26 -7.66 3.49
N GLU A 97 -33.21 -7.43 4.40
CA GLU A 97 -34.26 -6.41 4.28
C GLU A 97 -33.88 -5.09 4.99
N GLY A 98 -32.88 -5.12 5.86
CA GLY A 98 -32.41 -4.00 6.67
C GLY A 98 -31.15 -3.34 6.12
N VAL A 99 -30.95 -2.07 6.49
CA VAL A 99 -29.75 -1.29 6.15
C VAL A 99 -29.05 -0.83 7.43
N VAL A 100 -27.72 -0.99 7.47
CA VAL A 100 -26.87 -0.44 8.54
C VAL A 100 -26.58 1.03 8.24
N THR A 101 -26.66 1.89 9.25
CA THR A 101 -26.45 3.34 9.14
C THR A 101 -25.56 3.83 10.27
N ASP A 102 -25.03 5.05 10.18
CA ASP A 102 -24.24 5.65 11.27
C ASP A 102 -25.03 5.78 12.58
N VAL A 103 -26.37 5.86 12.51
CA VAL A 103 -27.24 5.94 13.69
C VAL A 103 -27.44 4.59 14.37
N THR A 104 -27.35 3.49 13.60
CA THR A 104 -27.70 2.14 14.06
C THR A 104 -26.50 1.22 14.25
N VAL A 105 -25.36 1.52 13.61
CA VAL A 105 -24.21 0.61 13.52
C VAL A 105 -23.63 0.21 14.87
N GLU A 106 -23.55 1.14 15.83
CA GLU A 106 -22.99 0.84 17.16
C GLU A 106 -23.84 -0.16 17.93
N LYS A 107 -25.16 0.07 17.98
CA LYS A 107 -26.13 -0.87 18.58
C LYS A 107 -26.16 -2.22 17.87
N LEU A 108 -26.00 -2.23 16.55
CA LEU A 108 -25.95 -3.47 15.77
C LEU A 108 -24.64 -4.22 16.00
N LEU A 109 -23.53 -3.53 16.22
CA LEU A 109 -22.26 -4.15 16.56
C LEU A 109 -22.28 -4.76 17.98
N GLU A 110 -22.86 -4.05 18.95
CA GLU A 110 -23.16 -4.59 20.30
C GLU A 110 -23.98 -5.88 20.21
N LEU A 111 -25.04 -5.85 19.39
CA LEU A 111 -25.91 -7.01 19.22
C LEU A 111 -25.21 -8.16 18.46
N ALA A 112 -24.31 -7.85 17.53
CA ALA A 112 -23.50 -8.84 16.84
C ALA A 112 -22.55 -9.57 17.78
N ASP A 113 -21.95 -8.85 18.74
CA ASP A 113 -21.11 -9.43 19.79
C ASP A 113 -21.95 -10.33 20.70
N TYR A 114 -23.07 -9.81 21.23
CA TYR A 114 -23.94 -10.56 22.14
C TYR A 114 -24.56 -11.82 21.51
N LEU A 115 -25.09 -11.71 20.29
CA LEU A 115 -25.69 -12.84 19.56
C LEU A 115 -24.65 -13.69 18.83
N GLU A 116 -23.37 -13.34 18.89
CA GLU A 116 -22.29 -14.01 18.15
C GLU A 116 -22.63 -14.15 16.66
N SER A 117 -23.08 -13.05 16.05
CA SER A 117 -23.54 -13.00 14.66
C SER A 117 -22.48 -12.44 13.72
N ALA A 118 -21.74 -13.35 13.07
CA ALA A 118 -20.73 -12.97 12.07
C ALA A 118 -21.35 -12.24 10.86
N THR A 119 -22.61 -12.55 10.50
CA THR A 119 -23.33 -11.86 9.42
C THR A 119 -23.61 -10.40 9.78
N LEU A 120 -24.11 -10.14 10.98
CA LEU A 120 -24.38 -8.77 11.42
C LEU A 120 -23.09 -7.97 11.60
N GLU A 121 -22.07 -8.58 12.19
CA GLU A 121 -20.72 -7.99 12.32
C GLU A 121 -20.18 -7.56 10.95
N ALA A 122 -20.25 -8.42 9.94
CA ALA A 122 -19.75 -8.12 8.59
C ALA A 122 -20.49 -6.94 7.93
N ASN A 123 -21.81 -6.84 8.12
CA ASN A 123 -22.60 -5.70 7.62
C ASN A 123 -22.20 -4.39 8.32
N CYS A 124 -21.93 -4.43 9.63
CA CYS A 124 -21.46 -3.26 10.38
C CYS A 124 -20.07 -2.81 9.92
N ILE A 125 -19.13 -3.75 9.77
CA ILE A 125 -17.77 -3.47 9.30
C ILE A 125 -17.78 -2.89 7.89
N HIS A 126 -18.60 -3.45 7.00
CA HIS A 126 -18.75 -2.95 5.63
C HIS A 126 -19.25 -1.50 5.63
N HIS A 127 -20.25 -1.17 6.45
CA HIS A 127 -20.73 0.22 6.58
C HIS A 127 -19.63 1.17 7.09
N LEU A 128 -18.92 0.79 8.16
CA LEU A 128 -17.83 1.59 8.74
C LEU A 128 -16.63 1.77 7.80
N GLY A 129 -16.42 0.85 6.86
CA GLY A 129 -15.38 0.93 5.84
C GLY A 129 -15.72 1.84 4.65
N GLN A 130 -16.96 2.32 4.55
CA GLN A 130 -17.39 3.28 3.53
C GLN A 130 -17.28 4.73 4.02
N LYS A 131 -18.08 5.65 3.47
CA LYS A 131 -18.18 7.02 3.97
C LYS A 131 -19.05 7.05 5.22
N THR A 132 -18.44 6.85 6.36
CA THR A 132 -19.04 7.03 7.68
C THR A 132 -18.64 8.38 8.31
N GLY A 133 -19.48 8.92 9.19
CA GLY A 133 -19.15 10.06 10.05
C GLY A 133 -18.23 9.71 11.23
N PHE A 134 -17.96 8.43 11.49
CA PHE A 134 -17.12 7.99 12.61
C PHE A 134 -15.63 8.15 12.33
N SER A 135 -14.90 8.73 13.28
CA SER A 135 -13.42 8.80 13.23
C SER A 135 -12.80 7.41 13.45
N LEU A 136 -11.56 7.22 12.97
CA LEU A 136 -10.82 5.97 13.21
C LEU A 136 -10.64 5.69 14.72
N ALA A 137 -10.44 6.73 15.54
CA ALA A 137 -10.34 6.60 16.99
C ALA A 137 -11.62 6.02 17.61
N HIS A 138 -12.78 6.47 17.17
CA HIS A 138 -14.04 5.93 17.68
C HIS A 138 -14.33 4.53 17.12
N GLN A 139 -13.98 4.25 15.86
CA GLN A 139 -14.05 2.89 15.33
C GLN A 139 -13.12 1.92 16.09
N PHE A 140 -11.94 2.38 16.53
CA PHE A 140 -11.05 1.62 17.40
C PHE A 140 -11.71 1.29 18.74
N GLU A 141 -12.31 2.29 19.39
CA GLU A 141 -13.05 2.15 20.64
C GLU A 141 -14.20 1.14 20.51
N MET A 142 -14.98 1.23 19.44
CA MET A 142 -16.06 0.28 19.14
C MET A 142 -15.52 -1.15 18.95
N ALA A 143 -14.40 -1.29 18.22
CA ALA A 143 -13.80 -2.60 17.98
C ALA A 143 -13.33 -3.29 19.27
N GLU A 144 -12.76 -2.53 20.20
CA GLU A 144 -12.36 -3.05 21.52
C GLU A 144 -13.58 -3.35 22.40
N THR A 145 -14.55 -2.43 22.45
CA THR A 145 -15.76 -2.53 23.30
C THR A 145 -16.62 -3.73 22.94
N TYR A 146 -16.75 -4.02 21.64
CA TYR A 146 -17.58 -5.11 21.11
C TYR A 146 -16.76 -6.28 20.57
N HIS A 147 -15.53 -6.42 21.03
CA HIS A 147 -14.64 -7.56 20.79
C HIS A 147 -14.46 -7.96 19.30
N SER A 148 -14.60 -7.00 18.37
CA SER A 148 -14.51 -7.23 16.93
C SER A 148 -13.08 -7.12 16.43
N ASN A 149 -12.38 -8.26 16.43
CA ASN A 149 -11.02 -8.33 15.87
C ASN A 149 -10.98 -7.93 14.39
N LYS A 150 -12.04 -8.21 13.62
CA LYS A 150 -12.10 -7.85 12.20
C LYS A 150 -12.20 -6.34 12.00
N LEU A 151 -13.02 -5.65 12.80
CA LEU A 151 -13.08 -4.19 12.77
C LEU A 151 -11.74 -3.60 13.22
N MET A 152 -11.13 -4.15 14.27
CA MET A 152 -9.81 -3.70 14.77
C MET A 152 -8.73 -3.77 13.68
N ILE A 153 -8.71 -4.87 12.91
CA ILE A 153 -7.80 -5.03 11.76
C ILE A 153 -8.08 -3.96 10.68
N GLN A 154 -9.35 -3.72 10.33
CA GLN A 154 -9.73 -2.72 9.33
C GLN A 154 -9.30 -1.30 9.74
N VAL A 155 -9.53 -0.94 11.02
CA VAL A 155 -9.13 0.36 11.58
C VAL A 155 -7.63 0.51 11.53
N CYS A 156 -6.88 -0.47 12.06
CA CYS A 156 -5.42 -0.42 12.07
C CYS A 156 -4.82 -0.37 10.66
N ALA A 157 -5.39 -1.11 9.69
CA ALA A 157 -4.95 -1.08 8.30
C ALA A 157 -5.13 0.29 7.63
N SER A 158 -6.10 1.09 8.11
CA SER A 158 -6.41 2.43 7.61
C SER A 158 -5.49 3.52 8.15
N ILE A 159 -4.77 3.27 9.25
CA ILE A 159 -3.81 4.21 9.88
C ILE A 159 -2.58 4.37 8.99
N LYS A 160 -2.30 5.56 8.48
CA LYS A 160 -1.28 5.78 7.41
C LYS A 160 0.13 5.93 7.93
N ASP A 161 0.29 6.54 9.10
CA ASP A 161 1.58 6.91 9.66
C ASP A 161 1.57 6.91 11.19
N ALA A 162 2.74 7.20 11.78
CA ALA A 162 2.91 7.22 13.23
C ALA A 162 2.15 8.36 13.93
N TYR A 163 1.80 9.44 13.24
CA TYR A 163 1.00 10.54 13.82
C TYR A 163 -0.46 10.12 13.95
N GLU A 164 -1.03 9.55 12.88
CA GLU A 164 -2.39 9.03 12.91
C GLU A 164 -2.50 7.85 13.90
N LEU A 165 -1.43 7.07 14.09
CA LEU A 165 -1.35 6.05 15.13
C LEU A 165 -1.49 6.64 16.55
N ASP A 166 -0.79 7.75 16.84
CA ASP A 166 -0.86 8.45 18.13
C ASP A 166 -2.22 9.11 18.38
N GLU A 167 -2.93 9.52 17.31
CA GLU A 167 -4.28 10.09 17.40
C GLU A 167 -5.37 9.02 17.59
N VAL A 168 -5.21 7.86 16.94
CA VAL A 168 -6.23 6.79 16.93
C VAL A 168 -6.11 5.88 18.15
N ILE A 169 -4.90 5.56 18.58
CA ILE A 169 -4.66 4.56 19.62
C ILE A 169 -4.52 5.24 20.99
N PRO A 170 -5.35 4.88 21.99
CA PRO A 170 -5.22 5.41 23.34
C PRO A 170 -3.83 5.12 23.95
N LYS A 171 -3.35 6.06 24.77
CA LYS A 171 -2.01 5.99 25.38
C LYS A 171 -1.86 4.86 26.41
N ASP A 172 -2.95 4.55 27.11
CA ASP A 172 -2.98 3.43 28.04
C ASP A 172 -3.31 2.15 27.28
N LEU A 173 -2.28 1.32 27.08
CA LEU A 173 -2.42 0.04 26.41
C LEU A 173 -2.76 -1.08 27.39
N ASP A 174 -2.59 -0.90 28.70
CA ASP A 174 -2.68 -2.01 29.65
C ASP A 174 -4.08 -2.60 29.72
N SER A 175 -5.09 -1.76 29.53
CA SER A 175 -6.51 -2.11 29.49
C SER A 175 -6.91 -2.97 28.27
N PHE A 176 -6.12 -3.00 27.20
CA PHE A 176 -6.49 -3.73 25.98
C PHE A 176 -6.28 -5.23 26.08
N CYS A 177 -7.13 -5.97 25.38
CA CYS A 177 -6.95 -7.40 25.23
C CYS A 177 -5.65 -7.72 24.46
N ASN A 178 -5.08 -8.91 24.71
CA ASN A 178 -3.83 -9.34 24.07
C ASN A 178 -3.92 -9.36 22.54
N THR A 179 -5.10 -9.67 21.99
CA THR A 179 -5.32 -9.68 20.53
C THR A 179 -5.18 -8.27 19.95
N THR A 180 -5.79 -7.27 20.59
CA THR A 180 -5.67 -5.86 20.20
C THR A 180 -4.24 -5.38 20.28
N LYS A 181 -3.53 -5.67 21.39
CA LYS A 181 -2.10 -5.37 21.53
C LYS A 181 -1.28 -5.95 20.38
N ASN A 182 -1.54 -7.19 19.99
CA ASN A 182 -0.86 -7.85 18.87
C ASN A 182 -1.15 -7.17 17.52
N ILE A 183 -2.41 -6.83 17.24
CA ILE A 183 -2.81 -6.15 16.00
C ILE A 183 -2.15 -4.76 15.91
N VAL A 184 -2.22 -3.99 17.00
CA VAL A 184 -1.57 -2.67 17.11
C VAL A 184 -0.07 -2.79 16.88
N MET A 185 0.59 -3.71 17.59
CA MET A 185 2.03 -3.93 17.46
C MET A 185 2.44 -4.34 16.04
N GLN A 186 1.63 -5.18 15.38
CA GLN A 186 1.85 -5.53 13.98
C GLN A 186 1.76 -4.30 13.08
N ARG A 187 0.74 -3.45 13.27
CA ARG A 187 0.63 -2.22 12.50
C ARG A 187 1.79 -1.27 12.78
N THR A 188 2.22 -1.11 14.03
CA THR A 188 3.39 -0.33 14.39
C THR A 188 4.64 -0.83 13.65
N PHE A 189 4.86 -2.15 13.58
CA PHE A 189 5.97 -2.72 12.82
C PHE A 189 5.88 -2.46 11.31
N GLU A 190 4.69 -2.48 10.73
CA GLU A 190 4.49 -2.13 9.32
C GLU A 190 4.82 -0.66 9.06
N LEU A 191 4.34 0.25 9.92
CA LEU A 191 4.58 1.69 9.83
C LEU A 191 6.07 2.03 10.02
N LEU A 192 6.76 1.30 10.91
CA LEU A 192 8.21 1.41 11.11
C LEU A 192 9.03 0.72 10.01
N GLY A 193 8.40 -0.01 9.09
CA GLY A 193 9.07 -0.71 8.00
C GLY A 193 9.73 -2.05 8.38
N ILE A 194 9.44 -2.59 9.56
CA ILE A 194 10.03 -3.83 10.08
C ILE A 194 9.33 -5.08 9.51
N ARG A 195 8.05 -4.98 9.12
CA ARG A 195 7.23 -6.10 8.61
C ARG A 195 6.30 -5.69 7.46
N LYS A 196 6.75 -4.86 6.52
CA LYS A 196 5.91 -4.44 5.38
C LYS A 196 5.44 -5.68 4.58
N PRO A 197 4.14 -5.80 4.25
CA PRO A 197 3.65 -6.85 3.37
C PRO A 197 4.38 -6.79 2.02
N ALA A 198 4.37 -7.92 1.29
CA ALA A 198 4.95 -8.01 -0.04
C ALA A 198 4.43 -6.84 -0.91
N GLN A 199 5.34 -6.15 -1.60
CA GLN A 199 4.91 -5.05 -2.46
C GLN A 199 3.96 -5.58 -3.54
N PRO A 200 2.97 -4.78 -3.95
CA PRO A 200 2.22 -5.10 -5.16
C PRO A 200 3.20 -5.32 -6.33
N PRO A 201 2.80 -6.09 -7.36
CA PRO A 201 3.63 -6.29 -8.53
C PRO A 201 4.19 -4.95 -9.00
N LEU A 202 5.49 -4.90 -9.27
CA LEU A 202 6.11 -3.74 -9.89
C LEU A 202 5.26 -3.37 -11.13
N PRO A 203 4.82 -2.12 -11.25
CA PRO A 203 4.01 -1.73 -12.39
C PRO A 203 4.75 -2.01 -13.72
N ASP A 204 4.02 -2.33 -14.78
CA ASP A 204 4.63 -2.61 -16.07
C ASP A 204 5.12 -1.34 -16.79
N LEU A 205 4.60 -0.17 -16.38
CA LEU A 205 4.90 1.11 -17.00
C LEU A 205 6.16 1.75 -16.38
N PRO A 206 7.17 2.15 -17.18
CA PRO A 206 8.43 2.72 -16.67
C PRO A 206 8.28 3.97 -15.81
N ASP A 207 7.27 4.81 -16.10
CA ASP A 207 7.03 6.03 -15.32
C ASP A 207 6.40 5.70 -13.95
N GLU A 208 5.56 4.67 -13.86
CA GLU A 208 4.98 4.20 -12.60
C GLU A 208 6.05 3.52 -11.72
N VAL A 209 6.96 2.74 -12.31
CA VAL A 209 8.10 2.15 -11.59
C VAL A 209 8.99 3.25 -10.99
N PHE A 210 9.23 4.31 -11.75
CA PHE A 210 10.03 5.45 -11.27
C PHE A 210 9.34 6.19 -10.13
N GLU A 211 8.05 6.54 -10.27
CA GLU A 211 7.32 7.22 -9.19
C GLU A 211 7.16 6.35 -7.95
N LEU A 212 7.02 5.02 -8.09
CA LEU A 212 7.02 4.10 -6.95
C LEU A 212 8.33 4.21 -6.16
N ARG A 213 9.48 4.20 -6.84
CA ARG A 213 10.80 4.36 -6.18
C ARG A 213 10.98 5.76 -5.58
N MET A 214 10.45 6.79 -6.24
CA MET A 214 10.44 8.16 -5.68
C MET A 214 9.62 8.23 -4.40
N ASN A 215 8.43 7.65 -4.38
CA ASN A 215 7.58 7.64 -3.20
C ASN A 215 8.21 6.87 -2.05
N GLN A 216 8.92 5.76 -2.32
CA GLN A 216 9.70 5.05 -1.31
C GLN A 216 10.82 5.90 -0.69
N LEU A 217 11.50 6.72 -1.50
CA LEU A 217 12.52 7.67 -1.00
C LEU A 217 11.86 8.75 -0.11
N ILE A 218 10.71 9.28 -0.52
CA ILE A 218 9.95 10.28 0.25
C ILE A 218 9.48 9.68 1.57
N ASP A 219 8.90 8.47 1.55
CA ASP A 219 8.51 7.72 2.75
C ASP A 219 9.69 7.54 3.71
N GLN A 220 10.85 7.10 3.19
CA GLN A 220 12.04 6.91 4.01
C GLN A 220 12.52 8.22 4.64
N ALA A 221 12.43 9.34 3.92
CA ALA A 221 12.82 10.66 4.41
C ALA A 221 11.84 11.22 5.46
N GLU A 222 10.57 10.83 5.39
CA GLU A 222 9.52 11.27 6.32
C GLU A 222 9.45 10.39 7.58
N VAL A 223 9.82 9.10 7.49
CA VAL A 223 9.71 8.12 8.58
C VAL A 223 10.99 7.98 9.41
N GLN A 224 12.20 8.25 8.87
CA GLN A 224 13.47 8.00 9.60
C GLN A 224 14.58 9.02 9.36
N ASN A 225 15.01 9.68 10.46
CA ASN A 225 16.17 10.58 10.52
C ASN A 225 17.46 9.92 11.07
N HIS A 226 17.47 8.60 11.33
CA HIS A 226 18.56 7.97 12.11
C HIS A 226 19.44 6.99 11.32
N HIS A 227 19.11 6.70 10.05
CA HIS A 227 19.94 5.89 9.13
C HIS A 227 20.06 6.55 7.75
N GLY A 228 20.66 7.74 7.70
CA GLY A 228 20.80 8.50 6.44
C GLY A 228 21.59 7.80 5.33
N GLU A 229 22.33 6.74 5.64
CA GLU A 229 22.96 5.87 4.64
C GLU A 229 21.94 5.17 3.74
N ILE A 230 20.77 4.78 4.26
CA ILE A 230 19.69 4.19 3.44
C ILE A 230 19.16 5.21 2.43
N LEU A 231 19.01 6.48 2.85
CA LEU A 231 18.59 7.58 1.99
C LEU A 231 19.64 7.85 0.90
N GLU A 232 20.92 7.87 1.26
CA GLU A 232 22.02 8.01 0.30
C GLU A 232 22.00 6.88 -0.73
N ASP A 233 21.81 5.63 -0.29
CA ASP A 233 21.78 4.47 -1.18
C ASP A 233 20.58 4.53 -2.14
N GLN A 234 19.39 4.90 -1.65
CA GLN A 234 18.20 5.09 -2.50
C GLN A 234 18.40 6.20 -3.54
N VAL A 235 18.98 7.33 -3.12
CA VAL A 235 19.32 8.46 -4.00
C VAL A 235 20.34 8.02 -5.08
N GLN A 236 21.37 7.25 -4.68
CA GLN A 236 22.36 6.72 -5.61
C GLN A 236 21.74 5.72 -6.61
N LEU A 237 20.89 4.80 -6.15
CA LEU A 237 20.21 3.82 -6.98
C LEU A 237 19.25 4.47 -7.98
N LEU A 238 18.54 5.54 -7.57
CA LEU A 238 17.68 6.32 -8.46
C LEU A 238 18.48 7.05 -9.54
N TRP A 239 19.63 7.63 -9.18
CA TRP A 239 20.50 8.29 -10.15
C TRP A 239 21.07 7.33 -11.19
N ILE A 240 21.56 6.18 -10.75
CA ILE A 240 22.11 5.16 -11.66
C ILE A 240 20.99 4.57 -12.53
N HIS A 241 19.78 4.41 -12.00
CA HIS A 241 18.62 4.02 -12.80
C HIS A 241 18.31 5.03 -13.91
N LEU A 242 18.33 6.34 -13.61
CA LEU A 242 18.15 7.36 -14.65
C LEU A 242 19.22 7.32 -15.72
N PHE A 243 20.49 7.18 -15.33
CA PHE A 243 21.57 7.01 -16.29
C PHE A 243 21.34 5.79 -17.17
N THR A 244 21.02 4.65 -16.56
CA THR A 244 20.73 3.40 -17.27
C THR A 244 19.58 3.61 -18.25
N LYS A 245 18.49 4.26 -17.86
CA LYS A 245 17.36 4.61 -18.74
C LYS A 245 17.79 5.51 -19.90
N PHE A 246 18.58 6.54 -19.63
CA PHE A 246 19.04 7.51 -20.62
C PHE A 246 19.98 6.89 -21.65
N HIS A 247 20.83 5.96 -21.21
CA HIS A 247 21.90 5.37 -22.03
C HIS A 247 21.62 3.96 -22.54
N SER A 248 20.60 3.25 -22.03
CA SER A 248 20.10 1.98 -22.60
C SER A 248 19.46 2.14 -23.99
N CYS A 249 19.67 3.29 -24.62
CA CYS A 249 19.31 3.65 -25.97
C CYS A 249 17.84 3.37 -26.28
N TYR A 250 17.07 4.44 -26.42
CA TYR A 250 15.73 4.42 -27.00
C TYR A 250 15.68 3.75 -28.40
N LYS A 251 16.84 3.39 -28.97
CA LYS A 251 17.04 2.76 -30.28
C LYS A 251 17.77 1.40 -30.29
N ASP A 252 18.28 0.88 -29.16
CA ASP A 252 18.96 -0.43 -29.10
C ASP A 252 18.07 -1.49 -28.46
N GLU A 253 17.12 -1.99 -29.25
CA GLU A 253 16.15 -3.00 -28.79
C GLU A 253 16.85 -4.31 -28.37
N THR A 254 18.02 -4.60 -28.93
CA THR A 254 18.83 -5.76 -28.57
C THR A 254 19.36 -5.66 -27.14
N ALA A 255 19.80 -4.47 -26.70
CA ALA A 255 20.24 -4.27 -25.31
C ALA A 255 19.09 -4.43 -24.31
N LYS A 256 17.89 -3.93 -24.64
CA LYS A 256 16.70 -4.12 -23.81
C LYS A 256 16.30 -5.59 -23.72
N GLN A 257 16.40 -6.32 -24.83
CA GLN A 257 16.10 -7.75 -24.88
C GLN A 257 17.07 -8.57 -24.02
N ILE A 258 18.39 -8.28 -24.10
CA ILE A 258 19.41 -8.93 -23.27
C ILE A 258 19.13 -8.72 -21.78
N GLY A 259 18.75 -7.51 -21.37
CA GLY A 259 18.40 -7.23 -19.97
C GLY A 259 17.13 -7.96 -19.52
N ARG A 260 16.11 -8.07 -20.38
CA ARG A 260 14.85 -8.78 -20.09
C ARG A 260 15.04 -10.30 -20.00
N ASP A 261 15.90 -10.85 -20.86
CA ASP A 261 16.12 -12.29 -20.98
C ASP A 261 17.18 -12.81 -20.01
N ASP A 262 17.85 -11.93 -19.25
CA ASP A 262 18.84 -12.33 -18.26
C ASP A 262 18.16 -13.08 -17.09
N PRO A 263 18.44 -14.39 -16.91
CA PRO A 263 17.79 -15.21 -15.90
C PRO A 263 18.13 -14.76 -14.47
N LEU A 264 19.28 -14.13 -14.28
CA LEU A 264 19.73 -13.62 -12.98
C LEU A 264 19.00 -12.33 -12.62
N ILE A 265 18.80 -11.42 -13.59
CA ILE A 265 17.96 -10.23 -13.39
C ILE A 265 16.54 -10.64 -13.03
N LYS A 266 16.00 -11.69 -13.68
CA LYS A 266 14.66 -12.22 -13.39
C LYS A 266 14.57 -12.81 -11.98
N GLU A 267 15.55 -13.60 -11.56
CA GLU A 267 15.61 -14.16 -10.21
C GLU A 267 15.74 -13.07 -9.14
N LEU A 268 16.65 -12.10 -9.34
CA LEU A 268 16.80 -10.96 -8.43
C LEU A 268 15.54 -10.10 -8.38
N SER A 269 14.83 -9.94 -9.50
CA SER A 269 13.54 -9.24 -9.52
C SER A 269 12.48 -9.97 -8.69
N ASN A 270 12.49 -11.31 -8.68
CA ASN A 270 11.61 -12.09 -7.81
C ASN A 270 11.99 -11.95 -6.33
N GLN A 271 13.29 -11.99 -6.01
CA GLN A 271 13.78 -11.75 -4.65
C GLN A 271 13.43 -10.34 -4.15
N LEU A 272 13.54 -9.33 -5.02
CA LEU A 272 13.17 -7.95 -4.69
C LEU A 272 11.70 -7.82 -4.31
N ARG A 273 10.80 -8.60 -4.93
CA ARG A 273 9.36 -8.63 -4.59
C ARG A 273 9.12 -9.19 -3.19
N GLN A 274 9.97 -10.11 -2.75
CA GLN A 274 9.87 -10.76 -1.44
C GLN A 274 10.66 -10.01 -0.34
N ALA A 275 11.52 -9.06 -0.71
CA ALA A 275 12.35 -8.33 0.22
C ALA A 275 11.54 -7.39 1.12
N HIS A 276 11.74 -7.52 2.43
CA HIS A 276 10.98 -6.76 3.44
C HIS A 276 11.77 -5.56 3.98
N GLU A 277 13.09 -5.69 4.11
CA GLU A 277 13.95 -4.62 4.63
C GLU A 277 14.43 -3.67 3.54
N GLN A 278 14.49 -2.36 3.81
CA GLN A 278 14.96 -1.39 2.81
C GLN A 278 16.44 -1.59 2.44
N GLY A 279 17.27 -2.04 3.38
CA GLY A 279 18.67 -2.39 3.10
C GLY A 279 18.79 -3.59 2.15
N GLU A 280 17.97 -4.62 2.36
CA GLU A 280 17.88 -5.78 1.46
C GLU A 280 17.38 -5.39 0.07
N ARG A 281 16.36 -4.52 -0.01
CA ARG A 281 15.87 -3.98 -1.30
C ARG A 281 16.94 -3.20 -2.04
N ASN A 282 17.63 -2.29 -1.35
CA ASN A 282 18.74 -1.52 -1.92
C ASN A 282 19.86 -2.45 -2.40
N PHE A 283 20.17 -3.50 -1.64
CA PHE A 283 21.15 -4.52 -2.01
C PHE A 283 20.77 -5.24 -3.30
N ILE A 284 19.55 -5.79 -3.38
CA ILE A 284 19.09 -6.52 -4.58
C ILE A 284 19.00 -5.58 -5.79
N GLN A 285 18.50 -4.35 -5.62
CA GLN A 285 18.48 -3.34 -6.68
C GLN A 285 19.89 -3.00 -7.17
N ALA A 286 20.87 -2.89 -6.28
CA ALA A 286 22.25 -2.65 -6.67
C ALA A 286 22.81 -3.82 -7.51
N GLN A 287 22.49 -5.07 -7.16
CA GLN A 287 22.90 -6.24 -7.96
C GLN A 287 22.30 -6.21 -9.37
N ILE A 288 21.01 -5.90 -9.49
CA ILE A 288 20.34 -5.76 -10.80
C ILE A 288 21.05 -4.69 -11.63
N GLN A 289 21.29 -3.50 -11.06
CA GLN A 289 21.93 -2.40 -11.79
C GLN A 289 23.39 -2.70 -12.16
N VAL A 290 24.12 -3.50 -11.37
CA VAL A 290 25.46 -3.98 -11.76
C VAL A 290 25.37 -4.83 -13.03
N LEU A 291 24.41 -5.76 -13.10
CA LEU A 291 24.21 -6.60 -14.28
C LEU A 291 23.82 -5.75 -15.50
N GLU A 292 22.88 -4.82 -15.34
CA GLU A 292 22.48 -3.88 -16.41
C GLU A 292 23.67 -3.07 -16.94
N LEU A 293 24.47 -2.47 -16.06
CA LEU A 293 25.64 -1.70 -16.45
C LEU A 293 26.72 -2.55 -17.15
N LYS A 294 26.92 -3.80 -16.73
CA LYS A 294 27.83 -4.74 -17.41
C LYS A 294 27.37 -5.07 -18.83
N HIS A 295 26.07 -5.24 -19.03
CA HIS A 295 25.48 -5.45 -20.36
C HIS A 295 25.67 -4.21 -21.23
N ILE A 296 25.40 -3.02 -20.69
CA ILE A 296 25.60 -1.75 -21.41
C ILE A 296 27.07 -1.57 -21.79
N TYR A 297 28.00 -1.81 -20.87
CA TYR A 297 29.43 -1.70 -21.16
C TYR A 297 29.87 -2.63 -22.29
N THR A 298 29.40 -3.89 -22.25
CA THR A 298 29.70 -4.87 -23.30
C THR A 298 29.14 -4.43 -24.65
N ARG A 299 27.94 -3.82 -24.66
CA ARG A 299 27.34 -3.24 -25.87
C ARG A 299 28.17 -2.06 -26.36
N VAL A 300 28.41 -1.04 -25.54
CA VAL A 300 29.14 0.19 -25.93
C VAL A 300 30.52 -0.11 -26.52
N LYS A 301 31.18 -1.17 -26.05
CA LYS A 301 32.47 -1.63 -26.59
C LYS A 301 32.36 -2.23 -27.99
N ASN A 302 31.23 -2.82 -28.37
CA ASN A 302 31.05 -3.31 -29.74
C ASN A 302 31.00 -2.11 -30.71
N GLU A 303 32.04 -1.99 -31.53
CA GLU A 303 32.22 -0.86 -32.45
C GLU A 303 31.12 -0.77 -33.52
N GLU A 304 30.44 -1.88 -33.80
CA GLU A 304 29.34 -2.00 -34.77
C GLU A 304 28.08 -1.23 -34.37
N LEU A 305 27.96 -0.80 -33.11
CA LEU A 305 26.83 0.01 -32.64
C LEU A 305 26.78 1.42 -33.23
N GLY A 306 27.84 1.87 -33.92
CA GLY A 306 27.85 3.18 -34.59
C GLY A 306 27.72 4.39 -33.66
N LEU A 307 28.01 4.22 -32.36
CA LEU A 307 28.03 5.32 -31.39
C LEU A 307 29.09 6.36 -31.77
N GLU A 308 28.75 7.64 -31.58
CA GLU A 308 29.70 8.75 -31.76
C GLU A 308 30.92 8.56 -30.83
N PRO A 309 32.16 8.74 -31.34
CA PRO A 309 33.36 8.39 -30.59
C PRO A 309 33.49 9.06 -29.21
N ASN A 310 33.16 10.35 -29.09
CA ASN A 310 33.26 11.04 -27.79
C ASN A 310 32.22 10.52 -26.81
N TYR A 311 31.00 10.24 -27.28
CA TYR A 311 29.94 9.64 -26.48
C TYR A 311 30.27 8.20 -26.04
N ARG A 312 30.90 7.40 -26.92
CA ARG A 312 31.42 6.08 -26.56
C ARG A 312 32.46 6.17 -25.45
N THR A 313 33.45 7.05 -25.60
CA THR A 313 34.50 7.27 -24.59
C THR A 313 33.88 7.69 -23.25
N TYR A 314 32.95 8.65 -23.28
CA TYR A 314 32.21 9.07 -22.08
C TYR A 314 31.56 7.90 -21.34
N LEU A 315 30.84 7.03 -22.06
CA LEU A 315 30.20 5.86 -21.47
C LEU A 315 31.20 4.84 -20.90
N MET A 316 32.30 4.60 -21.62
CA MET A 316 33.35 3.68 -21.18
C MET A 316 34.04 4.15 -19.89
N GLU A 317 34.13 5.46 -19.65
CA GLU A 317 34.69 6.07 -18.45
C GLU A 317 33.67 6.17 -17.29
N ASP A 318 32.41 6.50 -17.59
CA ASP A 318 31.38 6.76 -16.56
C ASP A 318 30.78 5.48 -15.96
N ILE A 319 30.68 4.38 -16.73
CA ILE A 319 30.15 3.10 -16.24
C ILE A 319 30.98 2.53 -15.07
N PRO A 320 32.33 2.46 -15.15
CA PRO A 320 33.16 2.06 -14.01
C PRO A 320 32.94 2.91 -12.74
N ILE A 321 32.70 4.22 -12.87
CA ILE A 321 32.42 5.11 -11.73
C ILE A 321 31.11 4.70 -11.05
N ARG A 322 30.06 4.38 -11.82
CA ARG A 322 28.78 3.91 -11.27
C ARG A 322 28.89 2.55 -10.61
N LEU A 323 29.64 1.64 -11.21
CA LEU A 323 29.94 0.33 -10.62
C LEU A 323 30.67 0.47 -9.28
N HIS A 324 31.52 1.48 -9.12
CA HIS A 324 32.14 1.81 -7.84
C HIS A 324 31.13 2.26 -6.79
N HIS A 325 30.19 3.15 -7.14
CA HIS A 325 29.10 3.52 -6.23
C HIS A 325 28.21 2.33 -5.83
N LEU A 326 27.86 1.45 -6.78
CA LEU A 326 27.08 0.24 -6.47
C LEU A 326 27.85 -0.73 -5.56
N SER A 327 29.16 -0.87 -5.76
CA SER A 327 30.01 -1.66 -4.88
C SER A 327 30.02 -1.12 -3.44
N ALA A 328 29.96 0.19 -3.26
CA ALA A 328 29.83 0.79 -1.92
C ALA A 328 28.48 0.40 -1.27
N VAL A 329 27.36 0.53 -1.99
CA VAL A 329 26.02 0.12 -1.51
C VAL A 329 25.99 -1.35 -1.12
N LEU A 330 26.51 -2.23 -1.98
CA LEU A 330 26.57 -3.68 -1.73
C LEU A 330 27.43 -4.04 -0.51
N ASN A 331 28.51 -3.30 -0.26
CA ASN A 331 29.35 -3.53 0.91
C ASN A 331 28.68 -3.07 2.22
N ARG A 332 27.88 -1.99 2.20
CA ARG A 332 27.14 -1.50 3.38
C ARG A 332 26.08 -2.51 3.84
N HIS A 333 25.37 -3.14 2.91
CA HIS A 333 24.29 -4.10 3.19
C HIS A 333 24.74 -5.57 3.23
N LYS A 334 26.04 -5.83 3.31
CA LYS A 334 26.65 -7.18 3.27
C LYS A 334 26.20 -8.14 4.39
N ARG A 335 25.52 -7.65 5.44
CA ARG A 335 24.96 -8.47 6.53
C ARG A 335 23.65 -9.17 6.16
N SER A 336 22.99 -8.76 5.07
CA SER A 336 21.84 -9.46 4.47
C SER A 336 22.33 -10.72 3.74
N ARG A 337 22.85 -11.70 4.51
CA ARG A 337 23.42 -12.95 3.98
C ARG A 337 22.35 -14.01 3.78
N SER A 338 21.85 -14.06 2.56
CA SER A 338 21.58 -15.31 1.86
C SER A 338 21.50 -14.96 0.38
N ARG A 339 22.23 -15.71 -0.47
CA ARG A 339 22.24 -15.59 -1.94
C ARG A 339 23.09 -14.46 -2.55
N SER A 340 24.34 -14.87 -2.79
CA SER A 340 24.98 -14.79 -4.11
C SER A 340 25.86 -13.56 -4.44
N GLN A 341 27.17 -13.83 -4.59
CA GLN A 341 28.15 -12.96 -5.27
C GLN A 341 28.04 -13.15 -6.81
N ILE A 342 26.82 -13.24 -7.32
CA ILE A 342 26.54 -13.49 -8.74
C ILE A 342 27.02 -12.32 -9.61
N ASP A 343 27.00 -11.12 -9.06
CA ASP A 343 27.55 -9.89 -9.60
C ASP A 343 29.08 -9.93 -9.83
N MET A 344 29.81 -10.90 -9.27
CA MET A 344 31.25 -11.09 -9.49
C MET A 344 31.57 -12.17 -10.53
N LEU A 345 30.54 -12.85 -11.06
CA LEU A 345 30.70 -13.92 -12.06
C LEU A 345 30.88 -13.33 -13.46
N GLY A 346 31.66 -14.02 -14.29
CA GLY A 346 31.94 -13.66 -15.67
C GLY A 346 33.43 -13.42 -15.96
N ASN A 347 33.80 -13.61 -17.23
CA ASN A 347 35.18 -13.48 -17.72
C ASN A 347 35.35 -12.30 -18.70
N ARG A 348 34.39 -11.37 -18.73
CA ARG A 348 34.51 -10.17 -19.58
C ARG A 348 35.42 -9.16 -18.89
N GLU A 349 35.99 -8.24 -19.67
CA GLU A 349 36.81 -7.14 -19.15
C GLU A 349 36.09 -6.34 -18.04
N ILE A 350 34.79 -6.07 -18.22
CA ILE A 350 33.99 -5.37 -17.22
C ILE A 350 33.87 -6.14 -15.90
N ASP A 351 33.91 -7.48 -15.96
CA ASP A 351 33.89 -8.32 -14.77
C ASP A 351 35.23 -8.25 -14.02
N GLU A 352 36.35 -8.08 -14.72
CA GLU A 352 37.67 -7.80 -14.10
C GLU A 352 37.74 -6.39 -13.50
N VAL A 353 37.27 -5.39 -14.23
CA VAL A 353 37.16 -4.01 -13.73
C VAL A 353 36.32 -3.99 -12.46
N TYR A 354 35.16 -4.65 -12.46
CA TYR A 354 34.29 -4.74 -11.30
C TYR A 354 34.97 -5.47 -10.12
N ARG A 355 35.65 -6.59 -10.36
CA ARG A 355 36.42 -7.30 -9.32
C ARG A 355 37.50 -6.41 -8.67
N ARG A 356 38.19 -5.58 -9.45
CA ARG A 356 39.18 -4.61 -8.94
C ARG A 356 38.49 -3.57 -8.05
N ILE A 357 37.41 -2.97 -8.53
CA ILE A 357 36.59 -1.99 -7.79
C ILE A 357 36.13 -2.57 -6.44
N THR A 358 35.53 -3.76 -6.44
CA THR A 358 35.03 -4.40 -5.21
C THR A 358 36.16 -4.73 -4.23
N THR A 359 37.34 -5.07 -4.73
CA THR A 359 38.53 -5.33 -3.89
C THR A 359 39.04 -4.05 -3.23
N MET A 360 39.12 -2.96 -3.99
CA MET A 360 39.51 -1.64 -3.46
C MET A 360 38.54 -1.18 -2.37
N GLU A 361 37.23 -1.26 -2.63
CA GLU A 361 36.20 -0.88 -1.66
C GLU A 361 36.26 -1.70 -0.37
N ARG A 362 36.45 -3.03 -0.48
CA ARG A 362 36.62 -3.90 0.70
C ARG A 362 37.82 -3.53 1.54
N ASN A 363 38.91 -3.07 0.91
CA ASN A 363 40.11 -2.65 1.62
C ASN A 363 39.91 -1.29 2.30
N GLN A 364 39.25 -0.34 1.65
CA GLN A 364 38.91 0.95 2.27
C GLN A 364 37.92 0.80 3.44
N ALA A 365 36.90 -0.06 3.31
CA ALA A 365 35.94 -0.31 4.38
C ALA A 365 36.58 -0.92 5.65
N LYS A 366 37.66 -1.71 5.51
CA LYS A 366 38.43 -2.24 6.65
C LYS A 366 39.26 -1.18 7.38
N GLN A 367 39.57 -0.06 6.73
CA GLN A 367 40.46 0.98 7.26
C GLN A 367 39.71 2.15 7.92
N ARG A 368 38.38 2.26 7.74
CA ARG A 368 37.59 3.35 8.37
C ARG A 368 37.33 3.05 9.85
N PRO A 369 37.80 3.89 10.80
CA PRO A 369 37.35 3.81 12.19
C PRO A 369 35.87 4.18 12.28
N ARG A 370 35.11 3.56 13.19
CA ARG A 370 33.76 4.01 13.57
C ARG A 370 33.87 5.33 14.34
N ASN A 371 34.11 6.44 13.65
CA ASN A 371 34.02 7.77 14.25
C ASN A 371 32.54 8.15 14.39
N MET A 372 32.10 8.34 15.65
CA MET A 372 30.71 8.65 16.03
C MET A 372 30.38 10.16 16.00
N TYR A 373 31.32 11.04 15.64
CA TYR A 373 31.21 12.49 15.86
C TYR A 373 31.63 13.37 14.67
N GLU A 374 31.45 12.92 13.43
CA GLU A 374 31.64 13.79 12.25
C GLU A 374 30.35 13.96 11.45
N ASN A 375 30.24 15.13 10.80
CA ASN A 375 29.15 15.52 9.90
C ASN A 375 28.56 14.32 9.13
N PRO A 376 27.23 14.25 8.94
CA PRO A 376 26.60 13.15 8.21
C PRO A 376 27.18 13.04 6.79
N THR A 377 28.13 12.12 6.58
CA THR A 377 28.80 11.86 5.30
C THR A 377 27.79 11.56 4.19
N TRP A 378 26.70 10.89 4.54
CA TRP A 378 25.59 10.61 3.65
C TRP A 378 24.96 11.89 3.07
N LEU A 379 24.77 12.94 3.88
CA LEU A 379 24.18 14.20 3.45
C LEU A 379 25.13 14.97 2.53
N GLN A 380 26.44 14.90 2.81
CA GLN A 380 27.45 15.47 1.91
C GLN A 380 27.47 14.77 0.55
N ASN A 381 27.31 13.44 0.52
CA ASN A 381 27.24 12.67 -0.72
C ASN A 381 25.99 13.01 -1.53
N ILE A 382 24.83 13.17 -0.88
CA ILE A 382 23.61 13.63 -1.56
C ILE A 382 23.79 15.04 -2.15
N ASN A 383 24.40 15.96 -1.40
CA ASN A 383 24.67 17.31 -1.90
C ASN A 383 25.63 17.31 -3.09
N ARG A 384 26.70 16.49 -3.06
CA ARG A 384 27.59 16.30 -4.21
C ARG A 384 26.84 15.78 -5.43
N LEU A 385 25.95 14.81 -5.23
CA LEU A 385 25.14 14.27 -6.31
C LEU A 385 24.17 15.32 -6.88
N ASN A 386 23.56 16.15 -6.04
CA ASN A 386 22.75 17.29 -6.50
C ASN A 386 23.56 18.27 -7.36
N CYS A 387 24.84 18.51 -7.04
CA CYS A 387 25.71 19.31 -7.91
C CYS A 387 25.92 18.65 -9.28
N VAL A 388 26.15 17.33 -9.33
CA VAL A 388 26.28 16.59 -10.59
C VAL A 388 24.97 16.65 -11.40
N LEU A 389 23.82 16.45 -10.74
CA LEU A 389 22.49 16.57 -11.36
C LEU A 389 22.26 17.94 -12.00
N LYS A 390 22.67 19.02 -11.33
CA LYS A 390 22.56 20.38 -11.89
C LYS A 390 23.37 20.58 -13.17
N ILE A 391 24.56 20.00 -13.23
CA ILE A 391 25.40 20.05 -14.44
C ILE A 391 24.72 19.28 -15.57
N PHE A 392 24.22 18.07 -15.27
CA PHE A 392 23.51 17.25 -16.24
C PHE A 392 22.24 17.95 -16.76
N LEU A 393 21.46 18.57 -15.86
CA LEU A 393 20.28 19.36 -16.18
C LEU A 393 20.59 20.48 -17.17
N ARG A 394 21.67 21.25 -16.94
CA ARG A 394 22.12 22.31 -17.86
C ARG A 394 22.38 21.78 -19.26
N ASN A 395 22.99 20.60 -19.36
CA ASN A 395 23.28 19.96 -20.65
C ASN A 395 22.01 19.40 -21.35
N CYS A 396 20.91 19.23 -20.61
CA CYS A 396 19.64 18.70 -21.14
C CYS A 396 18.55 19.78 -21.30
N GLN A 397 18.84 21.07 -21.08
CA GLN A 397 17.84 22.16 -21.07
C GLN A 397 17.02 22.31 -22.36
N ASN A 398 17.56 21.87 -23.51
CA ASN A 398 16.90 22.01 -24.81
C ASN A 398 16.02 20.80 -25.19
N ARG A 399 15.80 19.85 -24.29
CA ARG A 399 14.96 18.65 -24.54
C ARG A 399 13.49 18.91 -24.24
N MET A 400 12.60 18.30 -25.04
CA MET A 400 11.16 18.44 -24.84
C MET A 400 10.73 17.77 -23.52
N GLN A 401 9.90 18.44 -22.74
CA GLN A 401 9.38 17.91 -21.48
C GLN A 401 8.06 17.17 -21.72
N ARG A 402 8.00 15.90 -21.34
CA ARG A 402 6.76 15.13 -21.24
C ARG A 402 5.92 15.66 -20.07
N PRO A 403 4.58 15.64 -20.18
CA PRO A 403 3.71 16.02 -19.06
C PRO A 403 3.96 15.10 -17.87
N MET A 404 4.06 15.69 -16.69
CA MET A 404 4.13 14.94 -15.43
C MET A 404 2.71 14.49 -15.03
N PRO A 405 2.55 13.30 -14.41
CA PRO A 405 1.26 12.87 -13.86
C PRO A 405 0.67 13.86 -12.85
N ASP A 406 -0.66 13.92 -12.80
CA ASP A 406 -1.37 14.66 -11.76
C ASP A 406 -1.22 13.97 -10.39
N GLY A 407 -1.17 14.74 -9.30
CA GLY A 407 -1.13 14.20 -7.94
C GLY A 407 0.24 13.69 -7.47
N ILE A 408 1.34 14.11 -8.11
CA ILE A 408 2.70 13.78 -7.68
C ILE A 408 2.94 14.21 -6.23
N ARG A 409 3.46 13.28 -5.41
CA ARG A 409 3.80 13.54 -4.01
C ARG A 409 5.08 14.35 -3.89
N HIS A 410 5.07 15.36 -3.02
CA HIS A 410 6.25 16.15 -2.66
C HIS A 410 6.73 15.79 -1.26
N VAL A 411 8.02 16.02 -1.00
CA VAL A 411 8.58 15.92 0.35
C VAL A 411 7.87 16.93 1.24
N SER A 412 7.29 16.48 2.35
CA SER A 412 6.59 17.35 3.29
C SER A 412 7.48 18.49 3.80
N ASN A 413 6.91 19.69 3.93
CA ASN A 413 7.57 20.85 4.53
C ASN A 413 8.04 20.58 5.98
N ARG A 414 7.48 19.56 6.65
CA ARG A 414 7.88 19.14 7.99
C ARG A 414 9.22 18.41 8.03
N ALA A 415 9.62 17.72 6.95
CA ALA A 415 10.84 16.92 6.90
C ALA A 415 12.12 17.77 6.74
N SER A 416 12.03 19.03 6.27
CA SER A 416 13.15 20.01 6.19
C SER A 416 14.47 19.52 5.55
N PHE A 417 14.47 18.45 4.74
CA PHE A 417 15.65 18.00 4.01
C PHE A 417 15.77 18.68 2.65
N ARG A 418 16.27 19.92 2.62
CA ARG A 418 16.51 20.68 1.38
C ARG A 418 17.22 19.86 0.30
N ALA A 419 18.21 19.04 0.69
CA ALA A 419 18.96 18.19 -0.22
C ALA A 419 18.09 17.11 -0.89
N ILE A 420 17.17 16.48 -0.16
CA ILE A 420 16.24 15.47 -0.70
C ILE A 420 15.18 16.14 -1.56
N THR A 421 14.62 17.27 -1.13
CA THR A 421 13.65 18.03 -1.93
C THR A 421 14.27 18.42 -3.28
N GLU A 422 15.49 18.95 -3.27
CA GLU A 422 16.23 19.30 -4.48
C GLU A 422 16.49 18.09 -5.38
N PHE A 423 16.90 16.96 -4.79
CA PHE A 423 17.09 15.72 -5.53
C PHE A 423 15.80 15.27 -6.22
N VAL A 424 14.68 15.21 -5.49
CA VAL A 424 13.38 14.77 -6.00
C VAL A 424 12.92 15.64 -7.18
N VAL A 425 13.02 16.96 -7.05
CA VAL A 425 12.63 17.91 -8.11
C VAL A 425 13.50 17.72 -9.36
N ASN A 426 14.83 17.72 -9.19
CA ASN A 426 15.76 17.61 -10.30
C ASN A 426 15.65 16.26 -11.03
N THR A 427 15.49 15.19 -10.28
CA THR A 427 15.43 13.82 -10.81
C THR A 427 14.13 13.58 -11.57
N ARG A 428 12.99 14.11 -11.08
CA ARG A 428 11.73 14.12 -11.84
C ARG A 428 11.84 14.92 -13.13
N TYR A 429 12.44 16.11 -13.06
CA TYR A 429 12.64 16.92 -14.26
C TYR A 429 13.40 16.14 -15.33
N ILE A 430 14.51 15.48 -14.98
CA ILE A 430 15.28 14.63 -15.91
C ILE A 430 14.46 13.45 -16.44
N HIS A 431 13.72 12.74 -15.58
CA HIS A 431 12.96 11.55 -15.97
C HIS A 431 11.86 11.82 -17.00
N TYR A 432 11.23 12.99 -16.90
CA TYR A 432 10.19 13.43 -17.82
C TYR A 432 10.73 14.26 -18.99
N GLN A 433 12.05 14.39 -19.17
CA GLN A 433 12.61 14.88 -20.43
C GLN A 433 12.66 13.79 -21.50
N ASN A 434 12.39 14.16 -22.76
CA ASN A 434 12.55 13.33 -23.96
C ASN A 434 13.97 13.45 -24.53
#